data_AF-A0A661N156-F1
#
_entry.id   AF-A0A661N156-F1
#
_cell.length_a   1.000
_cell.length_b   1.000
_cell.length_c   1.000
_cell.angle_alpha   90.00
_cell.angle_beta   90.00
_cell.angle_gamma   90.00
#
_symmetry.space_group_name_H-M   'P 1'
#
loop_
_entity.id
_entity.type
_entity.pdbx_description
1 polymer ?
#
loop_
_entity_poly.entity_id
_entity_poly.type
_entity_poly.pdbx_seq_one_letter_code
_entity_poly.pdbx_strand_id
1 'polypeptide(L)'
;MRRLCSHNYECNDFNPCSEDVCRPDGSGEHSPTADDAYLAQYPEDCKELYCLNGKVEVRHDDDFPPDPCVAYACDSGTLTQTTRPNDEACTAGGGSGSCQAGECVVDCDADNALSVCDDDNRCTHDVCNLVTGLCEHTDRDNQEAPDSQAGDCQLLLCTSGAEHVVLTDDDVPDDGNDCTHPKSSPSAPGG
;
A
#
# COMPACT_ATOMS: atom_id res chain seq x y z
N MET A 1 -35.76 -17.81 21.57
CA MET A 1 -35.17 -18.99 20.89
C MET A 1 -33.69 -18.67 20.69
N ARG A 2 -32.77 -19.49 21.20
CA ARG A 2 -31.33 -19.32 20.89
C ARG A 2 -31.15 -19.67 19.42
N ARG A 3 -30.53 -18.78 18.63
CA ARG A 3 -29.99 -19.15 17.31
C ARG A 3 -28.82 -20.09 17.58
N LEU A 4 -28.88 -21.29 17.01
CA LEU A 4 -27.74 -22.18 16.96
C LEU A 4 -26.89 -21.75 15.77
N CYS A 5 -25.59 -21.57 15.98
CA CYS A 5 -24.65 -21.47 14.87
C CYS A 5 -24.16 -22.87 14.47
N SER A 6 -23.74 -22.98 13.22
CA SER A 6 -23.08 -24.13 12.59
C SER A 6 -21.68 -23.74 12.10
N HIS A 7 -21.43 -22.44 11.89
CA HIS A 7 -20.16 -21.88 11.43
C HIS A 7 -19.84 -20.59 12.22
N ASN A 8 -18.56 -20.27 12.36
CA ASN A 8 -18.09 -19.10 13.13
C ASN A 8 -18.72 -17.77 12.68
N TYR A 9 -18.86 -17.54 11.36
CA TYR A 9 -19.43 -16.29 10.83
C TYR A 9 -20.90 -16.07 11.24
N GLU A 10 -21.63 -17.12 11.65
CA GLU A 10 -23.01 -17.03 12.13
C GLU A 10 -23.08 -16.55 13.59
N CYS A 11 -21.94 -16.63 14.29
CA CYS A 11 -21.77 -16.10 15.62
C CYS A 11 -21.04 -14.73 15.58
N ASN A 12 -21.02 -14.00 14.45
CA ASN A 12 -20.38 -12.68 14.35
C ASN A 12 -21.10 -11.63 15.21
N ASP A 13 -20.40 -11.01 16.17
CA ASP A 13 -20.93 -9.90 17.00
C ASP A 13 -20.65 -8.50 16.43
N PHE A 14 -20.03 -8.45 15.25
CA PHE A 14 -19.57 -7.25 14.55
C PHE A 14 -18.52 -6.45 15.33
N ASN A 15 -17.89 -7.04 16.34
CA ASN A 15 -16.78 -6.43 17.04
C ASN A 15 -15.46 -6.96 16.44
N PRO A 16 -14.67 -6.12 15.76
CA PRO A 16 -13.41 -6.56 15.16
C PRO A 16 -12.34 -6.89 16.21
N CYS A 17 -12.58 -6.59 17.48
CA CYS A 17 -11.73 -6.94 18.62
C CYS A 17 -12.18 -8.21 19.35
N SER A 18 -12.97 -9.05 18.70
CA SER A 18 -13.29 -10.40 19.15
C SER A 18 -13.07 -11.42 18.05
N GLU A 19 -12.68 -12.62 18.48
CA GLU A 19 -12.73 -13.82 17.66
C GLU A 19 -14.05 -14.55 17.91
N ASP A 20 -14.83 -14.75 16.86
CA ASP A 20 -16.11 -15.45 16.90
C ASP A 20 -15.92 -16.95 16.63
N VAL A 21 -16.38 -17.78 17.56
CA VAL A 21 -16.25 -19.24 17.48
C VAL A 21 -17.61 -19.90 17.67
N CYS A 22 -17.99 -20.76 16.71
CA CYS A 22 -19.13 -21.64 16.85
C CYS A 22 -18.70 -22.92 17.58
N ARG A 23 -19.21 -23.13 18.79
CA ARG A 23 -18.95 -24.35 19.54
C ARG A 23 -19.71 -25.55 18.97
N PRO A 24 -19.28 -26.80 19.25
CA PRO A 24 -19.96 -28.01 18.78
C PRO A 24 -21.40 -28.17 19.25
N ASP A 25 -21.80 -27.51 20.34
CA ASP A 25 -23.19 -27.49 20.83
C ASP A 25 -24.08 -26.46 20.10
N GLY A 26 -23.52 -25.77 19.10
CA GLY A 26 -24.15 -24.71 18.33
C GLY A 26 -24.26 -23.38 19.07
N SER A 27 -23.58 -23.22 20.21
CA SER A 27 -23.48 -21.91 20.87
C SER A 27 -22.36 -21.05 20.27
N GLY A 28 -22.62 -19.77 20.11
CA GLY A 28 -21.60 -18.78 19.76
C GLY A 28 -20.81 -18.37 21.00
N GLU A 29 -19.49 -18.31 20.87
CA GLU A 29 -18.57 -17.73 21.84
C GLU A 29 -17.76 -16.62 21.17
N HIS A 30 -17.50 -15.56 21.93
CA HIS A 30 -16.68 -14.43 21.50
C HIS A 30 -15.55 -14.29 22.51
N SER A 31 -14.30 -14.38 22.03
CA SER A 31 -13.13 -14.17 22.87
C SER A 31 -12.44 -12.87 22.47
N PRO A 32 -12.01 -12.02 23.41
CA PRO A 32 -11.29 -10.79 23.06
C PRO A 32 -9.99 -11.13 22.30
N THR A 33 -9.69 -10.38 21.25
CA THR A 33 -8.39 -10.44 20.59
C THR A 33 -7.29 -9.95 21.52
N ALA A 34 -6.03 -10.18 21.14
CA ALA A 34 -4.89 -9.61 21.87
C ALA A 34 -5.01 -8.08 21.95
N ASP A 35 -4.61 -7.54 23.11
CA ASP A 35 -4.43 -6.10 23.25
C ASP A 35 -3.39 -5.61 22.24
N ASP A 36 -3.57 -4.37 21.76
CA ASP A 36 -2.76 -3.70 20.75
C ASP A 36 -2.80 -4.36 19.35
N ALA A 37 -3.79 -5.24 19.09
CA ALA A 37 -4.06 -5.69 17.74
C ALA A 37 -4.58 -4.51 16.88
N TYR A 38 -3.80 -4.13 15.87
CA TYR A 38 -4.19 -3.07 14.93
C TYR A 38 -5.31 -3.53 14.01
N LEU A 39 -6.29 -2.66 13.82
CA LEU A 39 -7.35 -2.86 12.85
C LEU A 39 -6.99 -2.19 11.52
N ALA A 40 -7.77 -2.49 10.48
CA ALA A 40 -7.63 -1.81 9.20
C ALA A 40 -7.80 -0.29 9.41
N GLN A 41 -6.77 0.47 9.03
CA GLN A 41 -6.78 1.93 9.08
C GLN A 41 -7.39 2.51 7.80
N TYR A 42 -8.02 3.67 7.91
CA TYR A 42 -8.36 4.49 6.77
C TYR A 42 -7.30 5.59 6.67
N PRO A 43 -6.52 5.66 5.57
CA PRO A 43 -5.54 6.72 5.42
C PRO A 43 -6.16 8.11 5.64
N GLU A 44 -5.41 9.01 6.27
CA GLU A 44 -5.77 10.42 6.48
C GLU A 44 -6.93 10.67 7.45
N ASP A 45 -7.31 9.69 8.28
CA ASP A 45 -8.41 9.84 9.24
C ASP A 45 -7.97 10.30 10.64
N CYS A 46 -6.66 10.51 10.84
CA CYS A 46 -6.03 10.94 12.10
C CYS A 46 -6.27 9.98 13.26
N LYS A 47 -6.58 8.72 12.96
CA LYS A 47 -6.99 7.73 13.94
C LYS A 47 -6.29 6.43 13.66
N GLU A 48 -5.79 5.85 14.74
CA GLU A 48 -5.34 4.48 14.73
C GLU A 48 -6.30 3.66 15.59
N LEU A 49 -7.00 2.74 14.93
CA LEU A 49 -7.88 1.79 15.58
C LEU A 49 -7.08 0.59 16.11
N TYR A 50 -7.22 0.29 17.39
CA TYR A 50 -6.57 -0.85 18.04
C TYR A 50 -7.49 -1.52 19.06
N CYS A 51 -7.18 -2.76 19.42
CA CYS A 51 -7.95 -3.50 20.40
C CYS A 51 -7.40 -3.32 21.81
N LEU A 52 -8.26 -3.03 22.78
CA LEU A 52 -7.91 -3.01 24.21
C LEU A 52 -9.05 -3.62 25.03
N ASN A 53 -8.75 -4.69 25.76
CA ASN A 53 -9.73 -5.46 26.54
C ASN A 53 -10.96 -5.90 25.73
N GLY A 54 -10.74 -6.34 24.48
CA GLY A 54 -11.81 -6.79 23.58
C GLY A 54 -12.70 -5.68 23.03
N LYS A 55 -12.26 -4.42 23.09
CA LYS A 55 -12.96 -3.26 22.50
C LYS A 55 -12.07 -2.52 21.54
N VAL A 56 -12.69 -1.92 20.53
CA VAL A 56 -12.02 -0.96 19.66
C VAL A 56 -11.78 0.31 20.45
N GLU A 57 -10.51 0.67 20.59
CA GLU A 57 -10.05 1.96 21.07
C GLU A 57 -9.43 2.76 19.91
N VAL A 58 -9.39 4.07 20.09
CA VAL A 58 -8.86 5.01 19.10
C VAL A 58 -7.67 5.72 19.72
N ARG A 59 -6.49 5.58 19.10
CA ARG A 59 -5.33 6.43 19.38
C ARG A 59 -5.25 7.50 18.30
N HIS A 60 -4.69 8.66 18.65
CA HIS A 60 -4.31 9.64 17.65
C HIS A 60 -3.00 9.18 17.01
N ASP A 61 -2.99 9.10 15.69
CA ASP A 61 -1.83 8.74 14.90
C ASP A 61 -1.61 9.78 13.81
N ASP A 62 -0.36 9.85 13.37
CA ASP A 62 0.16 10.76 12.37
C ASP A 62 0.20 10.05 11.00
N ASP A 63 -0.89 9.38 10.63
CA ASP A 63 -1.03 8.55 9.42
C ASP A 63 -1.28 9.37 8.14
N PHE A 64 -0.58 10.50 8.00
CA PHE A 64 -0.67 11.37 6.84
C PHE A 64 0.44 11.09 5.83
N PRO A 65 0.16 11.26 4.52
CA PRO A 65 1.19 11.13 3.50
C PRO A 65 2.32 12.14 3.76
N PRO A 66 3.60 11.73 3.59
CA PRO A 66 4.71 12.64 3.75
C PRO A 66 4.68 13.68 2.62
N ASP A 67 4.26 14.90 2.92
CA ASP A 67 4.36 16.04 2.01
C ASP A 67 5.37 17.06 2.58
N PRO A 68 6.43 17.43 1.84
CA PRO A 68 7.44 18.36 2.33
C PRO A 68 6.95 19.83 2.37
N CYS A 69 5.84 20.16 1.70
CA CYS A 69 5.27 21.51 1.57
C CYS A 69 3.86 21.65 2.16
N VAL A 70 3.25 20.55 2.62
CA VAL A 70 2.03 20.56 3.42
C VAL A 70 2.37 20.03 4.81
N ALA A 71 2.11 20.84 5.85
CA ALA A 71 2.14 20.37 7.22
C ALA A 71 0.78 19.80 7.58
N TYR A 72 0.77 18.55 8.02
CA TYR A 72 -0.40 17.88 8.57
C TYR A 72 -0.37 17.97 10.09
N ALA A 73 -1.53 18.15 10.69
CA ALA A 73 -1.70 18.06 12.13
C ALA A 73 -3.09 17.53 12.45
N CYS A 74 -3.18 16.64 13.44
CA CYS A 74 -4.45 16.16 13.94
C CYS A 74 -4.93 17.04 15.10
N ASP A 75 -5.98 17.82 14.88
CA ASP A 75 -6.67 18.56 15.94
C ASP A 75 -7.95 17.81 16.33
N SER A 76 -7.93 17.18 17.50
CA SER A 76 -9.10 16.51 18.10
C SER A 76 -9.76 15.47 17.17
N GLY A 77 -8.94 14.67 16.47
CA GLY A 77 -9.38 13.66 15.52
C GLY A 77 -9.86 14.21 14.17
N THR A 78 -9.52 15.46 13.86
CA THR A 78 -9.72 16.09 12.54
C THR A 78 -8.36 16.40 11.92
N LEU A 79 -8.13 15.90 10.70
CA LEU A 79 -6.94 16.27 9.93
C LEU A 79 -7.00 17.75 9.54
N THR A 80 -5.99 18.49 9.95
CA THR A 80 -5.77 19.87 9.52
C THR A 80 -4.54 19.90 8.62
N GLN A 81 -4.66 20.63 7.51
CA GLN A 81 -3.60 20.79 6.52
C GLN A 81 -3.23 22.26 6.47
N THR A 82 -1.94 22.56 6.60
CA THR A 82 -1.41 23.91 6.49
C THR A 82 -0.32 23.92 5.43
N THR A 83 -0.57 24.64 4.34
CA THR A 83 0.45 24.91 3.32
C THR A 83 1.61 25.68 3.94
N ARG A 84 2.83 25.19 3.73
CA ARG A 84 4.04 25.92 4.11
C ARG A 84 4.19 27.19 3.28
N PRO A 85 4.83 28.25 3.83
CA PRO A 85 5.14 29.46 3.08
C PRO A 85 5.85 29.18 1.75
N ASN A 86 5.54 30.01 0.75
CA ASN A 86 6.31 30.00 -0.48
C ASN A 86 7.80 30.28 -0.19
N ASP A 87 8.67 29.68 -1.00
CA ASP A 87 10.13 29.75 -0.89
C ASP A 87 10.72 29.02 0.33
N GLU A 88 9.92 28.30 1.13
CA GLU A 88 10.46 27.40 2.15
C GLU A 88 11.17 26.21 1.49
N ALA A 89 12.37 25.87 1.97
CA ALA A 89 13.13 24.75 1.44
C ALA A 89 12.39 23.43 1.62
N CYS A 90 12.36 22.60 0.57
CA CYS A 90 11.70 21.30 0.57
C CYS A 90 12.56 20.26 -0.16
N THR A 91 12.23 18.98 0.02
CA THR A 91 12.86 17.86 -0.70
C THR A 91 11.79 16.94 -1.22
N ALA A 92 11.81 16.64 -2.52
CA ALA A 92 10.91 15.70 -3.18
C ALA A 92 11.76 14.80 -4.09
N GLY A 93 11.55 13.49 -4.02
CA GLY A 93 12.45 12.52 -4.64
C GLY A 93 13.89 12.71 -4.16
N GLY A 94 14.84 12.67 -5.10
CA GLY A 94 16.26 12.98 -4.85
C GLY A 94 16.63 14.47 -4.83
N GLY A 95 15.69 15.38 -5.14
CA GLY A 95 15.94 16.81 -5.35
C GLY A 95 15.73 17.70 -4.12
N SER A 96 16.41 18.86 -4.10
CA SER A 96 16.12 19.96 -3.17
C SER A 96 15.46 21.11 -3.92
N GLY A 97 14.35 21.60 -3.40
CA GLY A 97 13.50 22.59 -4.05
C GLY A 97 12.97 23.65 -3.09
N SER A 98 11.91 24.32 -3.50
CA SER A 98 11.21 25.31 -2.67
C SER A 98 9.70 25.15 -2.80
N CYS A 99 8.99 25.32 -1.70
CA CYS A 99 7.53 25.25 -1.69
C CYS A 99 6.95 26.40 -2.50
N GLN A 100 6.02 26.08 -3.39
CA GLN A 100 5.22 27.06 -4.13
C GLN A 100 3.78 26.60 -4.12
N ALA A 101 2.90 27.37 -3.48
CA ALA A 101 1.47 27.07 -3.39
C ALA A 101 1.14 25.67 -2.82
N GLY A 102 2.00 25.12 -1.96
CA GLY A 102 1.81 23.81 -1.32
C GLY A 102 2.48 22.64 -2.04
N GLU A 103 3.13 22.88 -3.18
CA GLU A 103 3.89 21.86 -3.90
C GLU A 103 5.39 22.12 -3.76
N CYS A 104 6.19 21.06 -3.63
CA CYS A 104 7.63 21.19 -3.65
C CYS A 104 8.13 21.33 -5.08
N VAL A 105 8.51 22.55 -5.47
CA VAL A 105 9.06 22.83 -6.78
C VAL A 105 10.57 22.58 -6.76
N VAL A 106 10.98 21.50 -7.41
CA VAL A 106 12.39 21.16 -7.63
C VAL A 106 12.77 21.58 -9.04
N ASP A 107 13.66 22.57 -9.15
CA ASP A 107 14.20 22.99 -10.44
C ASP A 107 15.11 21.89 -11.00
N CYS A 108 14.87 21.53 -12.24
CA CYS A 108 15.67 20.54 -12.96
C CYS A 108 16.21 21.11 -14.28
N ASP A 109 17.29 20.49 -14.76
CA ASP A 109 17.87 20.73 -16.08
C ASP A 109 18.36 19.42 -16.70
N ALA A 110 18.97 19.51 -17.88
CA ALA A 110 19.47 18.34 -18.60
C ALA A 110 20.62 17.61 -17.88
N ASP A 111 21.31 18.29 -16.97
CA ASP A 111 22.47 17.74 -16.28
C ASP A 111 22.08 17.00 -14.99
N ASN A 112 20.98 17.42 -14.33
CA ASN A 112 20.56 16.86 -13.04
C ASN A 112 19.27 16.02 -13.07
N ALA A 113 18.54 15.99 -14.21
CA ALA A 113 17.22 15.36 -14.34
C ALA A 113 17.12 13.95 -13.73
N LEU A 114 18.10 13.08 -14.03
CA LEU A 114 18.10 11.68 -13.58
C LEU A 114 18.22 11.51 -12.06
N SER A 115 18.70 12.52 -11.35
CA SER A 115 18.87 12.46 -9.89
C SER A 115 17.83 13.26 -9.13
N VAL A 116 17.30 14.34 -9.72
CA VAL A 116 16.39 15.25 -9.01
C VAL A 116 14.92 14.96 -9.29
N CYS A 117 14.62 14.36 -10.44
CA CYS A 117 13.26 13.99 -10.81
C CYS A 117 12.92 12.54 -10.49
N ASP A 118 13.86 11.73 -9.98
CA ASP A 118 13.56 10.38 -9.54
C ASP A 118 12.65 10.44 -8.29
N ASP A 119 11.41 9.97 -8.41
CA ASP A 119 10.43 9.89 -7.32
C ASP A 119 10.48 8.55 -6.57
N ASP A 120 11.53 7.75 -6.81
CA ASP A 120 11.71 6.38 -6.31
C ASP A 120 10.59 5.42 -6.74
N ASN A 121 9.74 5.80 -7.70
CA ASN A 121 8.69 4.95 -8.23
C ASN A 121 9.14 4.32 -9.56
N ARG A 122 9.46 3.03 -9.53
CA ARG A 122 9.83 2.29 -10.75
C ARG A 122 8.72 2.23 -11.81
N CYS A 123 7.49 2.55 -11.45
CA CYS A 123 6.35 2.60 -12.37
C CYS A 123 6.08 3.97 -13.00
N THR A 124 6.98 4.93 -12.83
CA THR A 124 6.96 6.24 -13.50
C THR A 124 8.18 6.43 -14.40
N HIS A 125 8.00 7.19 -15.47
CA HIS A 125 9.08 7.77 -16.25
C HIS A 125 9.30 9.19 -15.77
N ASP A 126 10.48 9.43 -15.23
CA ASP A 126 10.87 10.73 -14.72
C ASP A 126 11.68 11.49 -15.75
N VAL A 127 11.20 12.68 -16.09
CA VAL A 127 11.89 13.56 -17.03
C VAL A 127 11.87 14.99 -16.53
N CYS A 128 12.95 15.70 -16.80
CA CYS A 128 12.96 17.14 -16.66
C CYS A 128 12.36 17.80 -17.90
N ASN A 129 11.27 18.53 -17.74
CA ASN A 129 10.76 19.39 -18.81
C ASN A 129 11.63 20.64 -18.92
N LEU A 130 12.54 20.67 -19.89
CA LEU A 130 13.49 21.77 -20.09
C LEU A 130 12.85 23.11 -20.48
N VAL A 131 11.57 23.14 -20.84
CA VAL A 131 10.84 24.38 -21.13
C VAL A 131 10.35 25.03 -19.84
N THR A 132 9.91 24.23 -18.88
CA THR A 132 9.39 24.70 -17.59
C THR A 132 10.44 24.69 -16.49
N GLY A 133 11.49 23.87 -16.62
CA GLY A 133 12.47 23.59 -15.57
C GLY A 133 11.92 22.68 -14.46
N LEU A 134 10.83 21.95 -14.72
CA LEU A 134 10.12 21.16 -13.72
C LEU A 134 10.16 19.67 -14.04
N CYS A 135 10.17 18.85 -12.99
CA CYS A 135 10.04 17.40 -13.10
C CYS A 135 8.63 17.02 -13.54
N GLU A 136 8.54 16.10 -14.49
CA GLU A 136 7.31 15.45 -14.94
C GLU A 136 7.45 13.95 -14.73
N HIS A 137 6.47 13.35 -14.05
CA HIS A 137 6.39 11.92 -13.80
C HIS A 137 5.23 11.36 -14.64
N THR A 138 5.50 10.37 -15.48
CA THR A 138 4.48 9.78 -16.37
C THR A 138 4.38 8.28 -16.16
N ASP A 139 3.15 7.79 -15.95
CA ASP A 139 2.91 6.38 -15.65
C ASP A 139 3.40 5.44 -16.77
N ARG A 140 4.00 4.33 -16.36
CA ARG A 140 4.45 3.24 -17.24
C ARG A 140 3.36 2.19 -17.46
N ASP A 141 2.14 2.62 -17.75
CA ASP A 141 0.99 1.72 -17.81
C ASP A 141 1.18 0.55 -18.77
N ASN A 142 0.90 -0.66 -18.25
CA ASN A 142 1.06 -1.94 -18.95
C ASN A 142 2.51 -2.26 -19.38
N GLN A 143 3.50 -1.70 -18.68
CA GLN A 143 4.90 -2.07 -18.83
C GLN A 143 5.39 -2.80 -17.59
N GLU A 144 6.36 -3.69 -17.76
CA GLU A 144 7.08 -4.30 -16.64
C GLU A 144 7.86 -3.22 -15.90
N ALA A 145 7.81 -3.26 -14.58
CA ALA A 145 8.61 -2.38 -13.75
C ALA A 145 10.11 -2.69 -13.96
N PRO A 146 10.97 -1.67 -14.09
CA PRO A 146 12.42 -1.84 -14.04
C PRO A 146 12.86 -2.70 -12.85
N ASP A 147 13.87 -3.53 -13.10
CA ASP A 147 14.46 -4.44 -12.11
C ASP A 147 13.47 -5.45 -11.50
N SER A 148 12.42 -5.84 -12.24
CA SER A 148 11.64 -7.04 -11.92
C SER A 148 12.58 -8.25 -11.81
N GLN A 149 12.47 -8.99 -10.71
CA GLN A 149 13.38 -10.09 -10.42
C GLN A 149 13.02 -11.31 -11.27
N ALA A 150 13.85 -11.61 -12.27
CA ALA A 150 13.60 -12.78 -13.11
C ALA A 150 13.66 -14.10 -12.32
N GLY A 151 12.70 -14.99 -12.55
CA GLY A 151 12.65 -16.34 -11.98
C GLY A 151 12.07 -16.41 -10.56
N ASP A 152 11.34 -15.40 -10.12
CA ASP A 152 10.58 -15.42 -8.86
C ASP A 152 9.08 -15.68 -9.06
N CYS A 153 8.69 -15.94 -10.32
CA CYS A 153 7.34 -16.26 -10.76
C CYS A 153 6.36 -15.09 -10.60
N GLN A 154 6.89 -13.88 -10.46
CA GLN A 154 6.13 -12.66 -10.27
C GLN A 154 6.54 -11.64 -11.33
N LEU A 155 5.61 -11.36 -12.23
CA LEU A 155 5.74 -10.22 -13.11
C LEU A 155 5.27 -8.98 -12.37
N LEU A 156 6.18 -8.03 -12.16
CA LEU A 156 5.81 -6.73 -11.62
C LEU A 156 5.36 -5.82 -12.75
N LEU A 157 4.05 -5.61 -12.86
CA LEU A 157 3.45 -4.78 -13.92
C LEU A 157 3.04 -3.41 -13.37
N CYS A 158 3.30 -2.36 -14.12
CA CYS A 158 2.86 -1.02 -13.78
C CYS A 158 1.43 -0.77 -14.27
N THR A 159 0.55 -0.36 -13.35
CA THR A 159 -0.86 -0.04 -13.63
C THR A 159 -1.24 1.25 -12.90
N SER A 160 -1.53 2.30 -13.68
CA SER A 160 -1.87 3.65 -13.20
C SER A 160 -0.80 4.19 -12.23
N GLY A 161 0.45 4.10 -12.64
CA GLY A 161 1.61 4.57 -11.86
C GLY A 161 1.96 3.72 -10.64
N ALA A 162 1.21 2.65 -10.35
CA ALA A 162 1.45 1.76 -9.23
C ALA A 162 1.93 0.38 -9.68
N GLU A 163 2.73 -0.25 -8.82
CA GLU A 163 3.17 -1.63 -9.00
C GLU A 163 2.03 -2.62 -8.75
N HIS A 164 1.89 -3.59 -9.64
CA HIS A 164 0.93 -4.67 -9.53
C HIS A 164 1.64 -6.00 -9.78
N VAL A 165 1.73 -6.82 -8.72
CA VAL A 165 2.31 -8.16 -8.82
C VAL A 165 1.33 -9.08 -9.55
N VAL A 166 1.78 -9.66 -10.66
CA VAL A 166 1.06 -10.67 -11.43
C VAL A 166 1.81 -11.99 -11.30
N LEU A 167 1.17 -12.99 -10.72
CA LEU A 167 1.72 -14.35 -10.72
C LEU A 167 1.66 -14.91 -12.13
N THR A 168 2.79 -15.31 -12.69
CA THR A 168 2.88 -15.90 -14.03
C THR A 168 4.01 -16.91 -14.12
N ASP A 169 3.79 -17.95 -14.94
CA ASP A 169 4.80 -18.97 -15.28
C ASP A 169 5.75 -18.48 -16.40
N ASP A 170 5.49 -17.30 -16.97
CA ASP A 170 6.29 -16.71 -18.05
C ASP A 170 7.56 -15.97 -17.53
N ASP A 171 7.75 -15.89 -16.21
CA ASP A 171 8.92 -15.28 -15.57
C ASP A 171 10.11 -16.27 -15.50
N VAL A 172 10.77 -16.44 -16.63
CA VAL A 172 11.86 -17.41 -16.88
C VAL A 172 13.25 -16.76 -16.74
N PRO A 173 14.27 -17.52 -16.28
CA PRO A 173 14.76 -18.67 -17.05
C PRO A 173 14.01 -19.96 -16.72
N ASP A 174 13.54 -20.69 -17.73
CA ASP A 174 12.83 -21.96 -17.61
C ASP A 174 13.76 -22.98 -16.93
N ASP A 175 13.63 -23.08 -15.61
CA ASP A 175 14.35 -24.04 -14.77
C ASP A 175 13.60 -25.38 -14.68
N GLY A 176 12.49 -25.51 -15.42
CA GLY A 176 11.65 -26.70 -15.46
C GLY A 176 10.72 -26.88 -14.25
N ASN A 177 10.57 -25.87 -13.38
CA ASN A 177 9.65 -25.90 -12.25
C ASN A 177 8.44 -24.97 -12.49
N ASP A 178 7.24 -25.55 -12.63
CA ASP A 178 5.98 -24.78 -12.71
C ASP A 178 5.77 -23.97 -11.41
N CYS A 179 5.40 -22.70 -11.51
CA CYS A 179 5.34 -21.75 -10.40
C CYS A 179 4.08 -21.90 -9.52
N THR A 180 4.00 -23.08 -8.90
CA THR A 180 3.01 -23.55 -7.92
C THR A 180 1.71 -24.16 -8.47
N HIS A 181 1.82 -25.26 -9.21
CA HIS A 181 1.04 -26.47 -8.91
C HIS A 181 1.83 -27.73 -9.33
N PRO A 182 1.79 -28.84 -8.56
CA PRO A 182 2.33 -30.11 -9.05
C PRO A 182 1.60 -30.44 -10.34
N LYS A 183 2.30 -30.92 -11.37
CA LYS A 183 1.67 -31.49 -12.57
C LYS A 183 0.66 -32.58 -12.17
N SER A 184 -0.57 -32.21 -11.84
CA SER A 184 -1.73 -33.09 -11.82
C SER A 184 -2.29 -33.09 -13.23
N SER A 185 -1.51 -33.65 -14.16
CA SER A 185 -2.11 -34.33 -15.30
C SER A 185 -2.61 -35.68 -14.79
N PRO A 186 -3.93 -35.94 -14.74
CA PRO A 186 -4.43 -37.29 -14.52
C PRO A 186 -4.13 -38.15 -15.76
N SER A 187 -3.35 -39.21 -15.53
CA SER A 187 -3.36 -40.50 -16.24
C SER A 187 -3.16 -40.52 -17.77
N ALA A 188 -2.07 -41.17 -18.19
CA ALA A 188 -2.12 -42.07 -19.35
C ALA A 188 -1.71 -43.48 -18.88
N PRO A 189 -2.63 -44.46 -18.80
CA PRO A 189 -2.29 -45.86 -18.76
C PRO A 189 -2.15 -46.35 -20.20
N GLY A 190 -1.02 -46.97 -20.56
CA GLY A 190 -0.94 -47.71 -21.81
C GLY A 190 0.47 -47.91 -22.34
N GLY A 191 0.97 -49.14 -22.23
CA GLY A 191 2.19 -49.63 -22.85
C GLY A 191 2.76 -50.82 -22.12
#